data_AF-A0A5H2YCY1-F1
#
_entry.id   AF-A0A5H2YCY1-F1
#
_cell.length_a   1.000
_cell.length_b   1.000
_cell.length_c   1.000
_cell.angle_alpha   90.00
_cell.angle_beta   90.00
_cell.angle_gamma   90.00
#
_symmetry.space_group_name_H-M   'P 1'
#
loop_
_entity.id
_entity.type
_entity.pdbx_description
1 polymer ?
#
loop_
_entity_poly.entity_id
_entity_poly.type
_entity_poly.pdbx_seq_one_letter_code
_entity_poly.pdbx_strand_id
1 'polypeptide(L)'
;MHVCHGCGYDYSGMEGQQAEFFSEEIHLLFDEMLVSLSGPIEQTGKFDLGLFSVLHQLCSILVSLSNNGRLEQFICRRLGVQFVPRARIRLPIEGYTIDERHHFVQYGLWLMKGLAARLGEAWASKAVRYNHLLKDFEGAPTDYRHLVGRFSNWRRAGARRCL
;
A
#
# COMPACT_ATOMS: atom_id res chain seq x y z
N MET A 1 9.08 -15.02 25.20
CA MET A 1 9.24 -16.34 24.55
C MET A 1 9.90 -16.08 23.21
N HIS A 2 11.21 -16.30 23.11
CA HIS A 2 12.00 -16.01 21.90
C HIS A 2 12.17 -17.24 21.02
N VAL A 3 11.27 -18.22 21.11
CA VAL A 3 11.45 -19.50 20.43
C VAL A 3 10.33 -19.72 19.42
N CYS A 4 10.67 -20.11 18.20
CA CYS A 4 9.70 -20.44 17.17
C CYS A 4 8.85 -21.62 17.61
N HIS A 5 7.53 -21.45 17.64
CA HIS A 5 6.61 -22.53 17.99
C HIS A 5 6.65 -23.69 16.97
N GLY A 6 6.97 -23.41 15.70
CA GLY A 6 6.98 -24.42 14.63
C GLY A 6 8.26 -25.25 14.58
N CYS A 7 9.43 -24.62 14.76
CA CYS A 7 10.73 -25.29 14.58
C CYS A 7 11.67 -25.23 15.78
N GLY A 8 11.26 -24.61 16.90
CA GLY A 8 12.09 -24.50 18.10
C GLY A 8 13.28 -23.54 17.97
N TYR A 9 13.36 -22.77 16.87
CA TYR A 9 14.46 -21.85 16.61
C TYR A 9 14.46 -20.67 17.60
N ASP A 10 15.61 -20.36 18.19
CA ASP A 10 15.75 -19.25 19.14
C ASP A 10 16.09 -17.93 18.42
N TYR A 11 15.19 -16.97 18.56
CA TYR A 11 15.27 -15.61 18.04
C TYR A 11 16.15 -14.69 18.88
N SER A 12 16.60 -15.11 20.07
CA SER A 12 17.33 -14.27 21.03
C SER A 12 18.68 -13.73 20.51
N GLY A 13 19.24 -14.34 19.45
CA GLY A 13 20.48 -13.91 18.79
C GLY A 13 20.32 -13.55 17.31
N MET A 14 19.10 -13.44 16.79
CA MET A 14 18.91 -13.01 15.40
C MET A 14 19.11 -11.51 15.27
N GLU A 15 20.06 -11.11 14.43
CA GLU A 15 20.13 -9.73 13.98
C GLU A 15 18.87 -9.41 13.17
N GLY A 16 18.16 -8.35 13.58
CA GLY A 16 17.03 -7.84 12.82
C GLY A 16 17.53 -7.37 11.46
N GLN A 17 16.97 -7.91 10.38
CA GLN A 17 17.26 -7.43 9.04
C GLN A 17 16.65 -6.03 8.88
N GLN A 18 17.48 -5.03 8.56
CA GLN A 18 16.98 -3.71 8.25
C GLN A 18 16.20 -3.74 6.93
N ALA A 19 15.03 -3.10 6.94
CA ALA A 19 14.27 -2.90 5.72
C ALA A 19 14.96 -1.84 4.85
N GLU A 20 15.17 -2.14 3.57
CA GLU A 20 15.62 -1.15 2.60
C GLU A 20 14.43 -0.28 2.15
N PHE A 21 14.63 1.04 2.09
CA PHE A 21 13.59 1.99 1.71
C PHE A 21 13.86 2.65 0.36
N PHE A 22 12.80 2.82 -0.46
CA PHE A 22 12.92 3.50 -1.76
C PHE A 22 13.28 5.00 -1.66
N SER A 23 12.95 5.63 -0.53
CA SER A 23 13.34 7.01 -0.24
C SER A 23 13.34 7.28 1.26
N GLU A 24 14.16 8.25 1.66
CA GLU A 24 14.19 8.76 3.04
C GLU A 24 12.82 9.25 3.51
N GLU A 25 12.05 9.88 2.62
CA GLU A 25 10.70 10.36 2.96
C GLU A 25 9.74 9.22 3.35
N ILE A 26 9.81 8.08 2.66
CA ILE A 26 8.99 6.90 2.98
C ILE A 26 9.48 6.23 4.26
N HIS A 27 10.80 6.21 4.48
CA HIS A 27 11.38 5.71 5.72
C HIS A 27 10.90 6.53 6.93
N LEU A 28 10.99 7.87 6.86
CA LEU A 28 10.51 8.75 7.94
C LEU A 28 9.00 8.58 8.19
N LEU A 29 8.19 8.46 7.14
CA LEU A 29 6.75 8.20 7.30
C LEU A 29 6.49 6.84 7.97
N PHE A 30 7.26 5.83 7.61
CA PHE A 30 7.16 4.51 8.20
C PHE A 30 7.51 4.53 9.70
N ASP A 31 8.60 5.21 10.07
CA ASP A 31 9.01 5.38 11.47
C ASP A 31 7.98 6.16 12.27
N GLU A 32 7.45 7.27 11.74
CA GLU A 32 6.37 8.03 12.37
C GLU A 32 5.14 7.15 12.66
N MET A 33 4.77 6.28 11.72
CA MET A 33 3.67 5.32 11.93
C MET A 33 3.99 4.30 13.02
N LEU A 34 5.20 3.74 13.02
CA LEU A 34 5.60 2.75 14.03
C LEU A 34 5.60 3.35 15.44
N VAL A 35 6.11 4.57 15.58
CA VAL A 35 6.08 5.33 16.84
C VAL A 35 4.62 5.53 17.28
N SER A 36 3.73 5.89 16.35
CA SER A 36 2.30 6.05 16.65
C SER A 36 1.63 4.75 17.11
N LEU A 37 2.03 3.60 16.60
CA LEU A 37 1.51 2.29 17.01
C LEU A 37 2.05 1.83 18.37
N SER A 38 3.20 2.38 18.78
CA SER A 38 3.84 2.06 20.05
C SER A 38 3.31 2.92 21.22
N GLY A 39 2.50 3.95 20.91
CA GLY A 39 1.87 4.84 21.87
C GLY A 39 0.53 4.32 22.41
N PRO A 40 -0.06 5.01 23.41
CA PRO A 40 -1.40 4.68 23.94
C PRO A 40 -2.48 4.80 22.85
N ILE A 41 -3.40 3.84 22.80
CA ILE A 41 -4.48 3.69 21.79
C ILE A 41 -5.36 4.97 21.65
N GLU A 42 -5.43 5.80 22.69
CA GLU A 42 -6.26 7.02 22.71
C GLU A 42 -5.64 8.24 22.01
N GLN A 43 -4.38 8.17 21.57
CA GLN A 43 -3.74 9.23 20.80
C GLN A 43 -4.14 9.12 19.31
N THR A 44 -5.39 9.46 19.01
CA THR A 44 -5.89 9.57 17.63
C THR A 44 -5.31 10.82 16.94
N GLY A 45 -4.02 10.74 16.62
CA GLY A 45 -3.30 11.74 15.83
C GLY A 45 -3.46 11.51 14.33
N LYS A 46 -2.39 11.83 13.58
CA LYS A 46 -2.30 11.67 12.12
C LYS A 46 -2.55 10.23 11.62
N PHE A 47 -2.34 9.21 12.44
CA PHE A 47 -2.38 7.80 12.06
C PHE A 47 -3.53 7.06 12.77
N ASP A 48 -4.76 7.31 12.32
CA ASP A 48 -5.94 6.61 12.82
C ASP A 48 -6.18 5.27 12.10
N LEU A 49 -7.17 4.51 12.59
CA LEU A 49 -7.59 3.25 11.97
C LEU A 49 -8.11 3.43 10.54
N GLY A 50 -8.67 4.60 10.21
CA GLY A 50 -9.10 4.94 8.86
C GLY A 50 -7.92 4.98 7.89
N LEU A 51 -6.83 5.65 8.27
CA LEU A 51 -5.58 5.69 7.51
C LEU A 51 -5.02 4.29 7.29
N PHE A 52 -4.93 3.47 8.35
CA PHE A 52 -4.43 2.10 8.24
C PHE A 52 -5.33 1.22 7.36
N SER A 53 -6.66 1.39 7.43
CA SER A 53 -7.58 0.65 6.57
C SER A 53 -7.40 0.99 5.08
N VAL A 54 -7.12 2.27 4.75
CA VAL A 54 -6.81 2.68 3.38
C VAL A 54 -5.48 2.12 2.92
N LEU A 55 -4.44 2.18 3.77
CA LEU A 55 -3.13 1.57 3.45
C LEU A 55 -3.28 0.08 3.17
N HIS A 56 -4.00 -0.65 4.03
CA HIS A 56 -4.29 -2.07 3.84
C HIS A 56 -5.07 -2.35 2.54
N GLN A 57 -6.05 -1.51 2.19
CA GLN A 57 -6.77 -1.65 0.92
C GLN A 57 -5.83 -1.49 -0.28
N LEU A 58 -4.95 -0.48 -0.27
CA LEU A 58 -4.00 -0.25 -1.37
C LEU A 58 -3.03 -1.43 -1.52
N CYS A 59 -2.52 -1.94 -0.39
CA CYS A 59 -1.74 -3.15 -0.30
C CYS A 59 -2.48 -4.38 -0.86
N SER A 60 -3.76 -4.55 -0.54
CA SER A 60 -4.59 -5.63 -1.06
C SER A 60 -4.77 -5.54 -2.58
N ILE A 61 -4.94 -4.33 -3.13
CA ILE A 61 -4.98 -4.12 -4.59
C ILE A 61 -3.64 -4.47 -5.22
N LEU A 62 -2.53 -4.08 -4.59
CA LEU A 62 -1.17 -4.37 -5.05
C LEU A 62 -0.90 -5.86 -5.17
N VAL A 63 -1.49 -6.73 -4.34
CA VAL A 63 -1.33 -8.19 -4.45
C VAL A 63 -2.45 -8.88 -5.26
N SER A 64 -3.56 -8.19 -5.51
CA SER A 64 -4.73 -8.78 -6.15
C SER A 64 -4.45 -9.37 -7.55
N LEU A 65 -5.06 -10.54 -7.80
CA LEU A 65 -5.04 -11.19 -9.13
C LEU A 65 -5.69 -10.33 -10.20
N SER A 66 -6.77 -9.61 -9.86
CA SER A 66 -7.52 -8.79 -10.82
C SER A 66 -6.76 -7.53 -11.24
N ASN A 67 -5.89 -6.98 -10.39
CA ASN A 67 -5.01 -5.88 -10.79
C ASN A 67 -3.89 -6.34 -11.72
N ASN A 68 -3.43 -7.60 -11.57
CA ASN A 68 -2.39 -8.23 -12.38
C ASN A 68 -1.09 -7.39 -12.47
N GLY A 69 -0.64 -6.84 -11.34
CA GLY A 69 0.61 -6.09 -11.25
C GLY A 69 0.62 -4.72 -11.91
N ARG A 70 -0.51 -4.26 -12.45
CA ARG A 70 -0.58 -2.96 -13.15
C ARG A 70 -0.29 -1.78 -12.22
N LEU A 71 -0.77 -1.83 -10.98
CA LEU A 71 -0.54 -0.78 -10.00
C LEU A 71 0.93 -0.76 -9.57
N GLU A 72 1.51 -1.92 -9.27
CA GLU A 72 2.93 -2.07 -8.95
C GLU A 72 3.82 -1.54 -10.09
N GLN A 73 3.55 -1.98 -11.33
CA GLN A 73 4.27 -1.51 -12.52
C GLN A 73 4.13 0.00 -12.74
N PHE A 74 2.98 0.60 -12.40
CA PHE A 74 2.82 2.05 -12.41
C PHE A 74 3.72 2.74 -11.37
N ILE A 75 3.75 2.22 -10.14
CA ILE A 75 4.57 2.77 -9.06
C ILE A 75 6.06 2.64 -9.39
N CYS A 76 6.52 1.47 -9.85
CA CYS A 76 7.91 1.26 -10.24
C CYS A 76 8.37 2.27 -11.30
N ARG A 77 7.54 2.51 -12.33
CA ARG A 77 7.83 3.54 -13.35
C ARG A 77 7.91 4.95 -12.78
N ARG A 78 7.09 5.28 -11.78
CA ARG A 78 7.11 6.60 -11.12
C ARG A 78 8.31 6.77 -10.19
N LEU A 79 8.76 5.69 -9.57
CA LEU A 79 9.94 5.67 -8.70
C LEU A 79 11.26 5.50 -9.47
N GLY A 80 11.22 5.22 -10.78
CA GLY A 80 12.43 4.94 -11.56
C GLY A 80 13.10 3.61 -11.22
N VAL A 81 12.38 2.69 -10.55
CA VAL A 81 12.90 1.37 -10.17
C VAL A 81 12.44 0.29 -11.15
N GLN A 82 13.21 -0.79 -11.25
CA GLN A 82 12.86 -1.91 -12.11
C GLN A 82 11.64 -2.66 -11.56
N PHE A 83 10.61 -2.83 -12.39
CA PHE A 83 9.51 -3.74 -12.09
C PHE A 83 9.96 -5.18 -12.34
N VAL A 84 9.89 -6.02 -11.30
CA VAL A 84 10.14 -7.46 -11.40
C VAL A 84 8.80 -8.17 -11.29
N PRO A 85 8.28 -8.77 -12.39
CA PRO A 85 7.04 -9.54 -12.33
C PRO A 85 7.18 -10.70 -11.33
N ARG A 86 6.22 -10.80 -10.41
CA ARG A 86 6.14 -11.90 -9.45
C ARG A 86 4.94 -12.79 -9.76
N ALA A 87 5.07 -14.09 -9.51
CA ALA A 87 3.94 -14.99 -9.59
C ALA A 87 2.91 -14.58 -8.54
N ARG A 88 1.71 -14.18 -9.00
CA ARG A 88 0.63 -13.79 -8.11
C ARG A 88 -0.27 -14.99 -7.91
N ILE A 89 -0.31 -15.47 -6.68
CA ILE A 89 -1.25 -16.50 -6.23
C ILE A 89 -2.35 -15.82 -5.40
N ARG A 90 -3.48 -16.50 -5.22
CA ARG A 90 -4.60 -15.98 -4.44
C ARG A 90 -4.26 -16.05 -2.95
N LEU A 91 -3.44 -15.11 -2.49
CA LEU A 91 -3.08 -14.94 -1.09
C LEU A 91 -3.46 -13.54 -0.60
N PRO A 92 -3.88 -13.42 0.68
CA PRO A 92 -3.89 -12.12 1.34
C PRO A 92 -2.45 -11.60 1.49
N ILE A 93 -2.29 -10.29 1.75
CA ILE A 93 -0.95 -9.69 1.84
C ILE A 93 -0.08 -10.38 2.92
N GLU A 94 -0.70 -10.84 4.01
CA GLU A 94 -0.04 -11.52 5.13
C GLU A 94 0.62 -12.86 4.73
N GLY A 95 0.20 -13.45 3.61
CA GLY A 95 0.75 -14.70 3.10
C GLY A 95 2.05 -14.55 2.29
N TYR A 96 2.48 -13.33 1.98
CA TYR A 96 3.73 -13.04 1.27
C TYR A 96 4.93 -13.01 2.22
N THR A 97 6.15 -13.13 1.68
CA THR A 97 7.37 -13.05 2.51
C THR A 97 7.47 -11.70 3.22
N ILE A 98 8.29 -11.61 4.27
CA ILE A 98 8.51 -10.33 4.99
C ILE A 98 9.02 -9.26 4.01
N ASP A 99 10.00 -9.58 3.17
CA ASP A 99 10.55 -8.64 2.18
C ASP A 99 9.50 -8.15 1.18
N GLU A 100 8.63 -9.05 0.72
CA GLU A 100 7.53 -8.69 -0.19
C GLU A 100 6.52 -7.77 0.48
N ARG A 101 6.13 -8.08 1.72
CA ARG A 101 5.23 -7.23 2.50
C ARG A 101 5.82 -5.87 2.74
N HIS A 102 7.11 -5.77 3.06
CA HIS A 102 7.81 -4.49 3.19
C HIS A 102 7.74 -3.67 1.89
N HIS A 103 7.99 -4.29 0.73
CA HIS A 103 7.84 -3.58 -0.56
C HIS A 103 6.41 -3.09 -0.79
N PHE A 104 5.39 -3.92 -0.54
CA PHE A 104 4.00 -3.52 -0.74
C PHE A 104 3.58 -2.39 0.23
N VAL A 105 4.02 -2.45 1.48
CA VAL A 105 3.78 -1.38 2.45
C VAL A 105 4.42 -0.08 1.98
N GLN A 106 5.66 -0.11 1.52
CA GLN A 106 6.33 1.08 0.99
C GLN A 106 5.62 1.66 -0.24
N TYR A 107 5.15 0.82 -1.16
CA TYR A 107 4.32 1.26 -2.28
C TYR A 107 3.00 1.86 -1.84
N GLY A 108 2.35 1.27 -0.83
CA GLY A 108 1.15 1.82 -0.20
C GLY A 108 1.41 3.18 0.43
N LEU A 109 2.51 3.35 1.17
CA LEU A 109 2.90 4.62 1.78
C LEU A 109 3.24 5.68 0.74
N TRP A 110 3.90 5.29 -0.34
CA TRP A 110 4.10 6.16 -1.48
C TRP A 110 2.76 6.61 -2.07
N LEU A 111 1.77 5.73 -2.24
CA LEU A 111 0.45 6.19 -2.66
C LEU A 111 -0.15 7.16 -1.64
N MET A 112 -0.11 6.85 -0.35
CA MET A 112 -0.72 7.65 0.73
C MET A 112 -0.19 9.08 0.81
N LYS A 113 1.13 9.30 0.66
CA LYS A 113 1.74 10.65 0.67
C LYS A 113 1.14 11.62 -0.33
N GLY A 114 0.67 11.12 -1.47
CA GLY A 114 0.09 11.92 -2.56
C GLY A 114 -1.23 11.34 -3.04
N LEU A 115 -2.05 10.81 -2.13
CA LEU A 115 -3.14 9.87 -2.43
C LEU A 115 -4.03 10.32 -3.60
N ALA A 116 -4.53 11.55 -3.54
CA ALA A 116 -5.44 12.06 -4.56
C ALA A 116 -4.80 12.18 -5.95
N ALA A 117 -3.56 12.71 -6.01
CA ALA A 117 -2.83 12.89 -7.25
C ALA A 117 -2.37 11.54 -7.82
N ARG A 118 -1.69 10.73 -7.00
CA ARG A 118 -1.09 9.45 -7.39
C ARG A 118 -2.16 8.42 -7.79
N LEU A 119 -3.27 8.31 -7.05
CA LEU A 119 -4.40 7.46 -7.48
C LEU A 119 -5.09 8.00 -8.73
N GLY A 120 -5.22 9.32 -8.86
CA GLY A 120 -5.79 9.94 -10.06
C GLY A 120 -4.99 9.60 -11.31
N GLU A 121 -3.66 9.67 -11.23
CA GLU A 121 -2.75 9.26 -12.32
C GLU A 121 -2.77 7.75 -12.57
N ALA A 122 -2.76 6.93 -11.51
CA ALA A 122 -2.85 5.48 -11.63
C ALA A 122 -4.16 5.08 -12.33
N TRP A 123 -5.26 5.73 -11.97
CA TRP A 123 -6.55 5.51 -12.62
C TRP A 123 -6.56 6.00 -14.08
N ALA A 124 -6.06 7.21 -14.34
CA ALA A 124 -6.01 7.78 -15.69
C ALA A 124 -5.12 6.97 -16.65
N SER A 125 -4.06 6.33 -16.13
CA SER A 125 -3.18 5.41 -16.86
C SER A 125 -3.69 3.97 -16.91
N LYS A 126 -4.89 3.69 -16.36
CA LYS A 126 -5.52 2.36 -16.27
C LYS A 126 -4.72 1.35 -15.42
N ALA A 127 -3.84 1.84 -14.54
CA ALA A 127 -3.10 1.02 -13.59
C ALA A 127 -3.98 0.46 -12.46
N VAL A 128 -5.09 1.14 -12.15
CA VAL A 128 -6.12 0.68 -11.22
C VAL A 128 -7.52 1.01 -11.76
N ARG A 129 -8.51 0.16 -11.46
CA ARG A 129 -9.91 0.38 -11.81
C ARG A 129 -10.67 0.89 -10.60
N TYR A 130 -11.66 1.76 -10.81
CA TYR A 130 -12.53 2.28 -9.75
C TYR A 130 -13.11 1.17 -8.87
N ASN A 131 -13.67 0.12 -9.48
CA ASN A 131 -14.25 -0.99 -8.73
C ASN A 131 -13.25 -1.66 -7.77
N HIS A 132 -11.95 -1.69 -8.09
CA HIS A 132 -10.95 -2.29 -7.19
C HIS A 132 -10.67 -1.43 -5.96
N LEU A 133 -10.86 -0.11 -6.06
CA LEU A 133 -10.55 0.83 -4.97
C LEU A 133 -11.53 0.72 -3.80
N LEU A 134 -12.75 0.21 -4.04
CA LEU A 134 -13.80 0.03 -3.03
C LEU A 134 -14.23 -1.44 -2.85
N LYS A 135 -13.72 -2.36 -3.68
CA LYS A 135 -14.07 -3.78 -3.59
C LYS A 135 -13.67 -4.32 -2.22
N ASP A 136 -14.62 -4.98 -1.56
CA ASP A 136 -14.47 -5.61 -0.25
C ASP A 136 -14.04 -4.63 0.86
N PHE A 137 -14.27 -3.31 0.69
CA PHE A 137 -13.88 -2.25 1.63
C PHE A 137 -15.10 -1.57 2.27
N GLU A 138 -15.94 -2.36 2.94
CA GLU A 138 -17.23 -1.91 3.52
C GLU A 138 -17.08 -0.80 4.57
N GLY A 139 -15.94 -0.76 5.27
CA GLY A 139 -15.60 0.25 6.28
C GLY A 139 -14.80 1.45 5.75
N ALA A 140 -14.74 1.67 4.42
CA ALA A 140 -13.91 2.72 3.85
C ALA A 140 -14.20 4.12 4.43
N PRO A 141 -13.18 4.88 4.89
CA PRO A 141 -13.37 6.25 5.38
C PRO A 141 -14.09 7.15 4.39
N THR A 142 -14.94 8.04 4.89
CA THR A 142 -15.78 8.92 4.05
C THR A 142 -14.96 9.75 3.06
N ASP A 143 -13.85 10.34 3.52
CA ASP A 143 -12.98 11.16 2.66
C ASP A 143 -12.33 10.33 1.55
N TYR A 144 -11.95 9.08 1.84
CA TYR A 144 -11.46 8.15 0.83
C TYR A 144 -12.54 7.78 -0.19
N ARG A 145 -13.78 7.52 0.26
CA ARG A 145 -14.91 7.26 -0.65
C ARG A 145 -15.19 8.46 -1.56
N HIS A 146 -15.19 9.67 -1.02
CA HIS A 146 -15.37 10.90 -1.79
C HIS A 146 -14.27 11.07 -2.83
N LEU A 147 -13.02 10.85 -2.44
CA LEU A 147 -11.89 10.89 -3.36
C LEU A 147 -12.07 9.89 -4.52
N VAL A 148 -12.32 8.63 -4.19
CA VAL A 148 -12.44 7.54 -5.16
C VAL A 148 -13.68 7.69 -6.05
N GLY A 149 -14.76 8.28 -5.53
CA GLY A 149 -15.98 8.59 -6.29
C GLY A 149 -15.72 9.45 -7.53
N ARG A 150 -14.67 10.29 -7.49
CA ARG A 150 -14.23 11.09 -8.65
C ARG A 150 -13.69 10.25 -9.82
N PHE A 151 -13.35 8.99 -9.58
CA PHE A 151 -12.79 8.05 -10.55
C PHE A 151 -13.85 7.11 -11.18
N SER A 152 -15.12 7.29 -10.87
CA SER A 152 -16.22 6.46 -11.38
C SER A 152 -16.41 6.55 -12.90
N ASN A 153 -16.12 7.71 -13.50
CA ASN A 153 -16.37 7.95 -14.93
C ASN A 153 -15.09 7.86 -15.79
N TRP A 154 -14.82 6.68 -16.32
CA TRP A 154 -13.65 6.40 -17.16
C TRP A 154 -13.57 7.26 -18.44
N ARG A 155 -14.69 7.82 -18.93
CA ARG A 155 -14.69 8.71 -20.11
C ARG A 155 -14.01 10.05 -19.81
N ARG A 156 -14.00 10.49 -18.56
CA ARG A 156 -13.33 11.75 -18.15
C ARG A 156 -11.81 11.61 -18.01
N ALA A 157 -11.28 10.40 -17.97
CA ALA A 157 -9.84 10.14 -17.85
C ALA A 157 -9.04 10.59 -19.09
N GLY A 158 -9.66 10.58 -20.28
CA GLY A 158 -9.02 11.00 -21.53
C GLY A 158 -9.02 12.51 -21.78
N ALA A 159 -9.87 13.27 -21.08
CA ALA A 159 -10.12 14.68 -21.39
C ALA A 159 -9.13 15.67 -20.74
N ARG A 160 -8.26 15.23 -19.83
CA ARG A 160 -7.30 16.09 -19.11
C ARG A 160 -5.86 15.97 -19.62
N ARG A 161 -5.66 15.76 -20.93
CA ARG A 161 -4.33 15.81 -21.57
C ARG A 161 -4.08 17.06 -22.41
N CYS A 162 -5.00 18.02 -22.40
CA CYS A 162 -4.85 19.29 -23.10
C CYS A 162 -5.09 20.45 -22.13
N LEU A 163 -4.13 20.72 -21.25
CA LEU A 163 -3.89 22.03 -20.63
C LEU A 163 -2.42 22.09 -20.23
#